data_AF-A0ABD1R661-F1
#
_entry.id   AF-A0ABD1R661-F1
#
_cell.length_a   1.000
_cell.length_b   1.000
_cell.length_c   1.000
_cell.angle_alpha   90.00
_cell.angle_beta   90.00
_cell.angle_gamma   90.00
#
_symmetry.space_group_name_H-M   'P 1'
#
loop_
_entity.id
_entity.type
_entity.pdbx_description
1 polymer ?
#
loop_
_entity_poly.entity_id
_entity_poly.type
_entity_poly.pdbx_seq_one_letter_code
_entity_poly.pdbx_strand_id
1 'polypeptide(L)'
;MDKDYEKENCGVVDKIREAISNVNGDYLTKLQQDYTVKMDIKDEQQLVRFVFTSLCRFPIYEVDLGWGRPIWVASASYGMKNKVALFDTQSGNRIEAWINLKKEDMTKFEIDVELHAFLSPTL
;
A
#
# COMPACT_ATOMS: atom_id res chain seq x y z
N MET A 1 2.77 19.22 15.83
CA MET A 1 3.24 17.86 15.50
C MET A 1 4.35 17.54 16.47
N ASP A 2 4.22 16.42 17.20
CA ASP A 2 5.13 16.11 18.31
C ASP A 2 6.48 15.58 17.79
N LYS A 3 7.59 15.98 18.42
CA LYS A 3 8.94 15.66 17.92
C LYS A 3 9.29 14.17 18.01
N ASP A 4 8.63 13.46 18.93
CA ASP A 4 8.83 12.03 19.10
C ASP A 4 8.09 11.22 18.02
N TYR A 5 6.99 11.76 17.47
CA TYR A 5 6.21 11.15 16.38
C TYR A 5 6.98 11.14 15.04
N GLU A 6 7.65 12.24 14.69
CA GLU A 6 8.51 12.29 13.50
C GLU A 6 9.70 11.32 13.61
N LYS A 7 10.21 11.13 14.82
CA LYS A 7 11.37 10.29 15.10
C LYS A 7 11.05 8.79 14.97
N GLU A 8 9.86 8.37 15.35
CA GLU A 8 9.39 6.98 15.25
C GLU A 8 9.01 6.60 13.80
N ASN A 9 8.38 7.53 13.06
CA ASN A 9 8.01 7.33 11.65
C ASN A 9 9.25 7.19 10.73
N CYS A 10 10.30 7.96 10.99
CA CYS A 10 11.58 7.85 10.26
C CYS A 10 12.12 6.41 10.29
N GLY A 11 12.05 5.75 11.45
CA GLY A 11 12.55 4.38 11.63
C GLY A 11 11.80 3.32 10.82
N VAL A 12 10.49 3.49 10.60
CA VAL A 12 9.71 2.55 9.77
C VAL A 12 10.04 2.74 8.29
N VAL A 13 10.08 3.99 7.83
CA VAL A 13 10.38 4.29 6.43
C VAL A 13 11.80 3.83 6.07
N ASP A 14 12.77 4.01 6.97
CA ASP A 14 14.14 3.59 6.74
C ASP A 14 14.25 2.06 6.63
N LYS A 15 13.56 1.30 7.48
CA LYS A 15 13.47 -0.16 7.36
C LYS A 15 12.83 -0.60 6.05
N ILE A 16 11.78 0.09 5.59
CA ILE A 16 11.14 -0.20 4.30
C ILE A 16 12.12 0.05 3.16
N ARG A 17 12.84 1.19 3.18
CA ARG A 17 13.83 1.54 2.14
C ARG A 17 14.98 0.54 2.11
N GLU A 18 15.48 0.14 3.28
CA GLU A 18 16.51 -0.89 3.43
C GLU A 18 16.03 -2.24 2.90
N ALA A 19 14.80 -2.65 3.23
CA ALA A 19 14.24 -3.90 2.72
C ALA A 19 14.11 -3.88 1.18
N ILE A 20 13.68 -2.75 0.60
CA ILE A 20 13.56 -2.59 -0.86
C ILE A 20 14.93 -2.59 -1.54
N SER A 21 15.95 -1.92 -0.96
CA SER A 21 17.29 -1.87 -1.55
C SER A 21 17.97 -3.23 -1.62
N ASN A 22 17.58 -4.15 -0.73
CA ASN A 22 18.07 -5.53 -0.71
C ASN A 22 17.39 -6.44 -1.77
N VAL A 23 16.37 -5.97 -2.48
CA VAL A 23 15.75 -6.71 -3.60
C VAL A 23 16.64 -6.61 -4.84
N ASN A 24 17.60 -7.54 -4.95
CA ASN A 24 18.59 -7.59 -6.03
C ASN A 24 18.47 -8.88 -6.87
N GLY A 25 19.36 -9.05 -7.85
CA GLY A 25 19.32 -10.19 -8.77
C GLY A 25 19.42 -11.56 -8.07
N ASP A 26 20.21 -11.66 -7.00
CA ASP A 26 20.35 -12.89 -6.22
C ASP A 26 19.07 -13.22 -5.46
N TYR A 27 18.43 -12.20 -4.88
CA TYR A 27 17.12 -12.33 -4.24
C TYR A 27 16.06 -12.83 -5.23
N LEU A 28 16.01 -12.24 -6.43
CA LEU A 28 15.06 -12.64 -7.47
C LEU A 28 15.32 -14.06 -7.98
N THR A 29 16.59 -14.44 -8.15
CA THR A 29 16.97 -15.80 -8.57
C THR A 29 16.47 -16.84 -7.57
N LYS A 30 16.66 -16.58 -6.27
CA LYS A 30 16.14 -17.44 -5.20
C LYS A 30 14.60 -17.46 -5.20
N LEU A 31 13.98 -16.29 -5.36
CA LEU A 31 12.52 -16.15 -5.34
C LEU A 31 11.86 -16.93 -6.49
N GLN A 32 12.44 -16.93 -7.69
CA GLN A 32 11.93 -17.69 -8.84
C GLN A 32 11.91 -19.20 -8.58
N GLN A 33 12.90 -19.72 -7.85
CA GLN A 33 12.97 -21.13 -7.47
C GLN A 33 11.94 -21.49 -6.39
N ASP A 34 11.57 -20.51 -5.55
CA ASP A 34 10.69 -20.67 -4.37
C ASP A 34 9.20 -20.30 -4.64
N TYR A 35 8.91 -19.66 -5.78
CA TYR A 35 7.61 -19.05 -6.08
C TYR A 35 6.46 -20.07 -6.12
N THR A 36 6.76 -21.33 -6.45
CA THR A 36 5.77 -22.43 -6.48
C THR A 36 5.31 -22.88 -5.10
N VAL A 37 6.05 -22.54 -4.03
CA VAL A 37 5.88 -23.12 -2.68
C VAL A 37 5.18 -22.16 -1.69
N LYS A 38 5.18 -20.84 -1.93
CA LYS A 38 4.82 -19.82 -0.91
C LYS A 38 3.46 -19.13 -1.08
N MET A 39 2.65 -19.48 -2.07
CA MET A 39 1.24 -19.03 -2.08
C MET A 39 0.40 -19.65 -0.95
N ASP A 40 0.91 -20.72 -0.31
CA ASP A 40 0.35 -21.38 0.87
C ASP A 40 1.14 -21.08 2.16
N ILE A 41 1.48 -19.82 2.44
CA ILE A 41 1.96 -19.49 3.80
C ILE A 41 0.73 -19.50 4.73
N LYS A 42 0.47 -20.67 5.32
CA LYS A 42 -0.30 -20.77 6.55
C LYS A 42 0.40 -19.94 7.62
N ASP A 43 -0.40 -19.12 8.29
CA ASP A 43 0.00 -18.17 9.32
C ASP A 43 0.33 -18.95 10.61
N GLU A 44 1.53 -19.52 10.69
CA GLU A 44 1.99 -20.26 11.89
C GLU A 44 2.73 -19.35 12.90
N GLN A 45 2.87 -18.06 12.61
CA GLN A 45 3.48 -17.07 13.51
C GLN A 45 2.42 -16.03 13.89
N GLN A 46 2.40 -15.61 15.17
CA GLN A 46 1.49 -14.59 15.70
C GLN A 46 1.82 -13.16 15.19
N LEU A 47 2.26 -13.01 13.94
CA LEU A 47 2.61 -11.75 13.32
C LEU A 47 1.41 -11.20 12.54
N VAL A 48 1.01 -9.97 12.84
CA VAL A 48 0.01 -9.27 12.02
C VAL A 48 0.68 -8.83 10.72
N ARG A 49 0.41 -9.56 9.63
CA ARG A 49 0.89 -9.17 8.30
C ARG A 49 0.03 -8.02 7.74
N PHE A 50 0.70 -7.03 7.17
CA PHE A 50 0.10 -5.93 6.43
C PHE A 50 0.78 -5.81 5.06
N VAL A 51 -0.01 -5.77 3.98
CA VAL A 51 0.49 -5.85 2.61
C VAL A 51 0.17 -4.55 1.88
N PHE A 52 1.21 -3.95 1.30
CA PHE A 52 1.09 -2.75 0.47
C PHE A 52 1.39 -3.09 -0.98
N THR A 53 0.66 -2.46 -1.89
CA THR A 53 0.93 -2.47 -3.32
C THR A 53 0.84 -1.03 -3.81
N SER A 54 1.89 -0.56 -4.49
CA SER A 54 1.89 0.77 -5.10
C SER A 54 1.74 0.64 -6.60
N LEU A 55 0.71 1.28 -7.14
CA LEU A 55 0.50 1.52 -8.56
C LEU A 55 0.80 2.98 -8.92
N CYS A 56 1.40 3.74 -7.99
CA CYS A 56 1.93 5.06 -8.26
C CYS A 56 3.00 4.99 -9.35
N ARG A 57 3.03 6.01 -10.22
CA ARG A 57 3.87 6.12 -11.42
C ARG A 57 3.63 5.04 -12.47
N PHE A 58 2.63 4.19 -12.28
CA PHE A 58 2.14 3.34 -13.35
C PHE A 58 1.23 4.17 -14.25
N PRO A 59 1.37 4.12 -15.58
CA PRO A 59 0.67 5.03 -16.51
C PRO A 59 -0.81 4.66 -16.71
N ILE A 60 -1.54 4.31 -15.64
CA ILE A 60 -2.94 3.82 -15.74
C ILE A 60 -3.85 4.88 -16.37
N TYR A 61 -3.69 6.15 -15.99
CA TYR A 61 -4.47 7.26 -16.54
C TYR A 61 -4.06 7.65 -17.98
N GLU A 62 -2.97 7.11 -18.51
CA GLU A 62 -2.53 7.33 -19.88
C GLU A 62 -3.07 6.27 -20.86
N VAL A 63 -3.61 5.16 -20.33
CA VAL A 63 -4.17 4.07 -21.14
C VAL A 63 -5.37 4.58 -21.92
N ASP A 64 -5.36 4.38 -23.24
CA ASP A 64 -6.50 4.64 -24.12
C ASP A 64 -6.77 3.39 -24.96
N LEU A 65 -7.96 2.81 -24.78
CA LEU A 65 -8.40 1.61 -25.49
C LEU A 65 -9.28 1.92 -26.71
N GLY A 66 -9.33 3.18 -27.14
CA GLY A 66 -10.18 3.67 -28.23
C GLY A 66 -11.47 4.36 -27.77
N TRP A 67 -11.69 4.46 -26.45
CA TRP A 67 -12.83 5.15 -25.83
C TRP A 67 -12.40 6.37 -25.02
N GLY A 68 -11.13 6.77 -25.11
CA GLY A 68 -10.54 7.82 -24.29
C GLY A 68 -9.91 7.27 -23.01
N ARG A 69 -9.27 8.19 -22.28
CA ARG A 69 -8.52 7.89 -21.05
C ARG A 69 -9.44 7.76 -19.84
N PRO A 70 -9.05 6.98 -18.80
CA PRO A 70 -9.79 6.89 -17.56
C PRO A 70 -9.98 8.26 -16.89
N ILE A 71 -11.21 8.51 -16.42
CA ILE A 71 -11.51 9.64 -15.55
C ILE A 71 -11.13 9.29 -14.10
N TRP A 72 -11.28 8.03 -13.71
CA TRP A 72 -11.00 7.54 -12.36
C TRP A 72 -10.59 6.06 -12.40
N VAL A 73 -9.69 5.69 -11.50
CA VAL A 73 -9.18 4.33 -11.31
C VAL A 73 -9.32 3.97 -9.84
N ALA A 74 -9.81 2.77 -9.57
CA ALA A 74 -10.03 2.26 -8.22
C ALA A 74 -9.51 0.84 -8.08
N SER A 75 -9.18 0.45 -6.86
CA SER A 75 -8.97 -0.97 -6.53
C SER A 75 -10.33 -1.67 -6.34
N ALA A 76 -10.43 -2.90 -6.81
CA ALA A 76 -11.50 -3.79 -6.37
C ALA A 76 -11.36 -4.09 -4.87
N SER A 77 -12.48 -4.40 -4.21
CA SER A 77 -12.49 -4.91 -2.84
C SER A 77 -11.80 -6.28 -2.79
N TYR A 78 -10.92 -6.47 -1.82
CA TYR A 78 -10.25 -7.75 -1.61
C TYR A 78 -10.96 -8.54 -0.50
N GLY A 79 -11.12 -9.86 -0.68
CA GLY A 79 -11.57 -10.77 0.39
C GLY A 79 -10.53 -10.99 1.51
N MET A 80 -9.51 -10.14 1.60
CA MET A 80 -8.38 -10.25 2.52
C MET A 80 -8.22 -8.94 3.31
N LYS A 81 -8.12 -9.05 4.64
CA LYS A 81 -7.81 -7.91 5.53
C LYS A 81 -6.34 -7.49 5.39
N ASN A 82 -6.04 -6.30 5.91
CA ASN A 82 -4.68 -5.73 6.04
C ASN A 82 -3.99 -5.54 4.68
N LYS A 83 -4.75 -5.07 3.69
CA LYS A 83 -4.24 -4.78 2.34
C LYS A 83 -4.46 -3.33 1.97
N VAL A 84 -3.44 -2.72 1.40
CA VAL A 84 -3.47 -1.33 0.92
C VAL A 84 -2.97 -1.26 -0.50
N ALA A 85 -3.75 -0.61 -1.36
CA ALA A 85 -3.35 -0.25 -2.71
C ALA A 85 -3.21 1.27 -2.82
N LEU A 86 -2.08 1.75 -3.33
CA LEU A 86 -1.77 3.16 -3.50
C LEU A 86 -1.84 3.52 -4.98
N PHE A 87 -2.56 4.59 -5.32
CA PHE A 87 -2.71 5.09 -6.68
C PHE A 87 -2.36 6.58 -6.72
N ASP A 88 -1.80 7.05 -7.82
CA ASP A 88 -1.79 8.48 -8.08
C ASP A 88 -3.19 8.95 -8.47
N THR A 89 -3.53 10.20 -8.20
CA THR A 89 -4.74 10.82 -8.77
C THR A 89 -4.57 11.07 -10.26
N GLN A 90 -5.67 11.32 -10.99
CA GLN A 90 -5.61 11.66 -12.42
C GLN A 90 -4.66 12.84 -12.72
N SER A 91 -4.58 13.82 -11.82
CA SER A 91 -3.68 14.98 -11.93
C SER A 91 -2.23 14.69 -11.53
N GLY A 92 -1.92 13.50 -10.99
CA GLY A 92 -0.58 13.07 -10.60
C GLY A 92 0.03 13.82 -9.40
N ASN A 93 -0.74 14.67 -8.72
CA ASN A 93 -0.26 15.53 -7.64
C ASN A 93 -0.61 15.02 -6.23
N ARG A 94 -1.40 13.95 -6.13
CA ARG A 94 -1.87 13.36 -4.87
C ARG A 94 -1.90 11.85 -4.98
N ILE A 95 -1.97 11.19 -3.82
CA ILE A 95 -2.07 9.74 -3.70
C ILE A 95 -3.42 9.37 -3.07
N GLU A 96 -4.13 8.43 -3.67
CA GLU A 96 -5.29 7.76 -3.09
C GLU A 96 -4.87 6.42 -2.48
N ALA A 97 -5.23 6.20 -1.20
CA ALA A 97 -4.97 4.96 -0.50
C ALA A 97 -6.28 4.15 -0.35
N TRP A 98 -6.33 2.99 -0.99
CA TRP A 98 -7.43 2.04 -0.91
C TRP A 98 -7.12 0.98 0.15
N ILE A 99 -7.79 1.07 1.30
CA ILE A 99 -7.44 0.32 2.51
C ILE A 99 -8.51 -0.72 2.82
N ASN A 100 -8.12 -1.98 2.96
CA ASN A 100 -8.99 -3.10 3.33
C ASN A 100 -8.63 -3.59 4.73
N LEU A 101 -9.54 -3.41 5.69
CA LEU A 101 -9.41 -3.83 7.08
C LEU A 101 -10.63 -4.63 7.53
N LYS A 102 -10.53 -5.30 8.68
CA LYS A 102 -11.74 -5.78 9.36
C LYS A 102 -12.56 -4.57 9.80
N LYS A 103 -13.89 -4.74 9.86
CA LYS A 103 -14.82 -3.68 10.28
C LYS A 103 -14.41 -3.01 11.60
N GLU A 104 -14.06 -3.81 12.60
CA GLU A 104 -13.64 -3.32 13.92
C GLU A 104 -12.38 -2.46 13.88
N ASP A 105 -11.41 -2.82 13.03
CA ASP A 105 -10.17 -2.07 12.85
C ASP A 105 -10.43 -0.80 12.03
N MET A 106 -11.28 -0.90 10.99
CA MET A 106 -11.66 0.26 10.16
C MET A 106 -12.38 1.33 10.97
N THR A 107 -13.29 0.94 11.88
CA THR A 107 -14.00 1.91 12.73
C THR A 107 -13.04 2.71 13.62
N LYS A 108 -11.94 2.10 14.09
CA LYS A 108 -10.90 2.82 14.84
C LYS A 108 -10.04 3.69 13.92
N PHE A 109 -9.70 3.16 12.75
CA PHE A 109 -8.91 3.85 11.74
C PHE A 109 -9.61 5.13 11.26
N GLU A 110 -10.92 5.09 11.02
CA GLU A 110 -11.71 6.22 10.54
C GLU A 110 -11.83 7.40 11.51
N ILE A 111 -11.64 7.16 12.82
CA ILE A 111 -11.74 8.20 13.86
C ILE A 111 -10.39 8.63 14.41
N ASP A 112 -9.30 8.12 13.84
CA ASP A 112 -7.95 8.40 14.30
C ASP A 112 -7.56 9.85 13.98
N VAL A 113 -7.29 10.63 15.04
CA VAL A 113 -7.01 12.07 14.94
C VAL A 113 -5.66 12.36 14.29
N GLU A 114 -4.69 11.45 14.41
CA GLU A 114 -3.38 11.61 13.80
C GLU A 114 -3.48 11.33 12.29
N LEU A 115 -4.22 10.30 11.89
CA LEU A 115 -4.53 10.01 10.50
C LEU A 115 -5.23 11.20 9.83
N HIS A 116 -6.23 11.78 10.50
CA HIS A 116 -6.96 12.93 9.97
C HIS A 116 -6.08 14.13 9.63
N ALA A 117 -4.94 14.31 10.32
CA ALA A 117 -3.99 15.38 9.98
C ALA A 117 -3.35 15.20 8.60
N PHE A 118 -3.35 13.98 8.04
CA PHE A 118 -2.80 13.65 6.72
C PHE A 118 -3.86 13.49 5.63
N LEU A 119 -5.14 13.40 5.98
CA LEU A 119 -6.21 13.31 5.00
C LEU A 119 -6.40 14.66 4.31
N SER A 120 -6.60 14.62 2.99
CA SER A 120 -7.10 15.81 2.31
C SER A 120 -8.49 16.15 2.85
N PRO A 121 -8.82 17.43 3.08
CA PRO A 121 -10.20 17.83 3.28
C PRO A 121 -11.03 17.28 2.13
N THR A 122 -12.04 16.48 2.44
CA THR A 122 -12.99 15.99 1.45
C THR A 122 -13.65 17.19 0.78
N LEU A 123 -13.80 17.13 -0.55
CA LEU A 123 -14.59 18.07 -1.34
C LEU A 123 -15.99 18.29 -0.76
#